data_AF-A0A8U0MKD9-F1
#
_entry.id   AF-A0A8U0MKD9-F1
#
_cell.length_a   1.000
_cell.length_b   1.000
_cell.length_c   1.000
_cell.angle_alpha   90.00
_cell.angle_beta   90.00
_cell.angle_gamma   90.00
#
_symmetry.space_group_name_H-M   'P 1'
#
loop_
_entity.id
_entity.type
_entity.pdbx_description
1 polymer ?
#
loop_
_entity_poly.entity_id
_entity_poly.type
_entity_poly.pdbx_seq_one_letter_code
_entity_poly.pdbx_strand_id
1 'polypeptide(L)'
;MAAGLRKRGRAGPAARAAGLCGQWLRRAWQERRLLLLEPRYTLLVAACLCLAEVGITFWVIHRVAYTEIDWKAYMAQVEGVINGTYDYTQLQGDTGPLVYPAGFVYIFMGLYYATGQGTDIRMAQHIFAVLYLATLLLVFLIYHQTCKVPPFVFFFMCCASYRVHSIFVLRLFNDPVAMALLFLSINLLLAQRWGWGCCCFSLAVSVKMNVLLFAPGLLFLLLMQFGFRGALPKLGICAVLQVVLGLPFLLENPIGYLSRSFDLGRQFLFRWTVNWRFLPEALFLHRAFHLALLAAHLTLLFLFAFCRWHRLSLPCLLPTSLASASAAPSTTSSTSGISTHCPTSCGPRLHAGLHICSGCWC
;
A
#
# COMPACT_ATOMS: atom_id res chain seq x y z
N MET A 1 53.89 -18.52 54.01
CA MET A 1 52.42 -18.67 54.10
C MET A 1 51.78 -17.83 53.01
N ALA A 2 50.83 -18.42 52.28
CA ALA A 2 50.48 -18.08 50.91
C ALA A 2 49.69 -16.77 50.75
N ALA A 3 50.05 -16.01 49.70
CA ALA A 3 49.28 -14.89 49.18
C ALA A 3 48.05 -15.40 48.41
N GLY A 4 46.86 -15.02 48.87
CA GLY A 4 45.59 -15.37 48.24
C GLY A 4 45.34 -14.58 46.95
N LEU A 5 45.55 -15.22 45.80
CA LEU A 5 45.14 -14.73 44.49
C LEU A 5 43.60 -14.77 44.37
N ARG A 6 42.96 -13.60 44.50
CA ARG A 6 41.54 -13.40 44.14
C ARG A 6 41.37 -13.56 42.62
N LYS A 7 40.87 -14.72 42.20
CA LYS A 7 40.49 -15.03 40.83
C LYS A 7 39.28 -14.16 40.42
N ARG A 8 39.51 -13.05 39.72
CA ARG A 8 38.45 -12.27 39.03
C ARG A 8 37.91 -13.12 37.88
N GLY A 9 36.80 -13.83 38.12
CA GLY A 9 36.06 -14.53 37.08
C GLY A 9 35.55 -13.53 36.03
N ARG A 10 36.09 -13.61 34.80
CA ARG A 10 35.51 -12.92 33.64
C ARG A 10 34.12 -13.50 33.41
N ALA A 11 33.09 -12.67 33.54
CA ALA A 11 31.73 -13.02 33.17
C ALA A 11 31.72 -13.50 31.71
N GLY A 12 31.21 -14.72 31.50
CA GLY A 12 31.15 -15.34 30.18
C GLY A 12 30.33 -14.51 29.18
N PRO A 13 30.58 -14.66 27.87
CA PRO A 13 29.88 -13.89 26.83
C PRO A 13 28.35 -13.98 26.90
N ALA A 14 27.80 -15.11 27.36
CA ALA A 14 26.37 -15.30 27.58
C ALA A 14 25.79 -14.43 28.72
N ALA A 15 26.54 -14.23 29.82
CA ALA A 15 26.11 -13.39 30.94
C ALA A 15 26.16 -11.89 30.59
N ARG A 16 27.10 -11.48 29.72
CA ARG A 16 27.15 -10.12 29.16
C ARG A 16 26.02 -9.85 28.18
N ALA A 17 25.68 -10.81 27.32
CA ALA A 17 24.55 -10.70 26.40
C ALA A 17 23.20 -10.63 27.14
N ALA A 18 23.02 -11.43 28.20
CA ALA A 18 21.83 -11.38 29.05
C ALA A 18 21.72 -10.04 29.81
N GLY A 19 22.84 -9.50 30.31
CA GLY A 19 22.91 -8.19 30.96
C GLY A 19 22.59 -7.02 30.03
N LEU A 20 23.07 -7.07 28.78
CA LEU A 20 22.76 -6.11 27.73
C LEU A 20 21.28 -6.18 27.33
N CYS A 21 20.73 -7.38 27.14
CA CYS A 21 19.32 -7.59 26.84
C CYS A 21 18.42 -7.05 27.96
N GLY A 22 18.75 -7.31 29.23
CA GLY A 22 18.01 -6.82 30.39
C GLY A 22 18.13 -5.30 30.63
N GLN A 23 19.20 -4.65 30.17
CA GLN A 23 19.31 -3.18 30.17
C GLN A 23 18.55 -2.56 29.00
N TRP A 24 18.56 -3.21 27.83
CA TRP A 24 17.81 -2.80 26.65
C TRP A 24 16.29 -2.89 26.89
N LEU A 25 15.81 -3.98 27.49
CA LEU A 25 14.42 -4.17 27.92
C LEU A 25 13.97 -3.09 28.92
N ARG A 26 14.83 -2.69 29.87
CA ARG A 26 14.53 -1.62 30.83
C ARG A 26 14.48 -0.24 30.19
N ARG A 27 15.36 0.07 29.23
CA ARG A 27 15.29 1.31 28.44
C ARG A 27 14.06 1.33 27.54
N ALA A 28 13.78 0.24 26.84
CA ALA A 28 12.55 0.09 26.03
C ALA A 28 11.28 0.26 26.87
N TRP A 29 11.27 -0.22 28.12
CA TRP A 29 10.15 -0.03 29.04
C TRP A 29 10.01 1.42 29.53
N GLN A 30 11.10 2.16 29.73
CA GLN A 30 11.05 3.58 30.07
C GLN A 30 10.66 4.46 28.88
N GLU A 31 11.05 4.07 27.66
CA GLU A 31 10.78 4.77 26.39
C GLU A 31 9.53 4.26 25.64
N ARG A 32 8.67 3.47 26.30
CA ARG A 32 7.44 2.90 25.72
C ARG A 32 6.55 3.92 25.00
N ARG A 33 6.53 5.18 25.44
CA ARG A 33 5.82 6.28 24.73
C ARG A 33 6.51 6.66 23.41
N LEU A 34 7.84 6.71 23.38
CA LEU A 34 8.63 7.00 22.18
C LEU A 34 8.55 5.83 21.18
N LEU A 35 8.64 4.58 21.64
CA LEU A 35 8.49 3.39 20.76
C LEU A 35 7.13 3.32 20.05
N LEU A 36 6.07 3.81 20.70
CA LEU A 36 4.70 3.79 20.17
C LEU A 36 4.37 5.01 19.29
N LEU A 37 5.11 6.11 19.42
CA LEU A 37 4.81 7.40 18.79
C LEU A 37 5.87 7.81 17.74
N GLU A 38 7.14 7.44 17.90
CA GLU A 38 8.20 7.83 16.98
C GLU A 38 8.27 6.93 15.74
N PRO A 39 8.22 7.50 14.52
CA PRO A 39 8.33 6.76 13.27
C PRO A 39 9.66 6.01 13.10
N ARG A 40 10.70 6.37 13.86
CA ARG A 40 12.03 5.73 13.82
C ARG A 40 11.99 4.27 14.25
N TYR A 41 11.09 3.90 15.17
CA TYR A 41 10.95 2.52 15.65
C TYR A 41 9.94 1.70 14.85
N THR A 42 9.33 2.27 13.82
CA THR A 42 8.29 1.61 12.99
C THR A 42 8.77 0.28 12.42
N LEU A 43 10.00 0.20 11.90
CA LEU A 43 10.54 -1.04 11.33
C LEU A 43 10.74 -2.13 12.38
N LEU A 44 11.15 -1.76 13.59
CA LEU A 44 11.36 -2.70 14.68
C LEU A 44 10.02 -3.23 15.20
N VAL A 45 9.04 -2.34 15.40
CA VAL A 45 7.67 -2.71 15.79
C VAL A 45 7.03 -3.59 14.70
N ALA A 46 7.17 -3.21 13.43
CA ALA A 46 6.69 -4.00 12.29
C ALA A 46 7.34 -5.39 12.24
N ALA A 47 8.65 -5.51 12.45
CA ALA A 47 9.34 -6.79 12.47
C ALA A 47 8.85 -7.70 13.61
N CYS A 48 8.68 -7.15 14.81
CA CYS A 48 8.12 -7.90 15.94
C CYS A 48 6.68 -8.36 15.66
N LEU A 49 5.84 -7.49 15.09
CA LEU A 49 4.47 -7.83 14.72
C LEU A 49 4.44 -8.90 13.61
N CYS A 50 5.25 -8.78 12.57
CA CYS A 50 5.37 -9.81 11.53
C CYS A 50 5.76 -11.17 12.11
N LEU A 51 6.70 -11.23 13.05
CA LEU A 51 7.09 -12.49 13.71
C LEU A 51 5.94 -13.07 14.55
N ALA A 52 5.20 -12.23 15.26
CA ALA A 52 4.01 -12.67 16.00
C ALA A 52 2.94 -13.23 15.04
N GLU A 53 2.71 -12.55 13.91
CA GLU A 53 1.76 -12.95 12.87
C GLU A 53 2.13 -14.27 12.19
N VAL A 54 3.43 -14.57 12.02
CA VAL A 54 3.88 -15.91 11.57
C VAL A 54 3.39 -16.98 12.54
N GLY A 55 3.57 -16.77 13.85
CA GLY A 55 3.14 -17.71 14.87
C GLY A 55 1.61 -17.88 14.93
N ILE A 56 0.87 -16.77 14.84
CA ILE A 56 -0.60 -16.77 14.82
C ILE A 56 -1.11 -17.50 13.57
N THR A 57 -0.57 -17.18 12.40
CA THR A 57 -0.98 -17.79 11.13
C THR A 57 -0.72 -19.30 11.14
N PHE A 58 0.45 -19.72 11.63
CA PHE A 58 0.77 -21.13 11.82
C PHE A 58 -0.22 -21.81 12.78
N TRP A 59 -0.52 -21.18 13.91
CA TRP A 59 -1.49 -21.70 14.88
C TRP A 59 -2.89 -21.84 14.27
N VAL A 60 -3.36 -20.85 13.52
CA VAL A 60 -4.67 -20.88 12.83
C VAL A 60 -4.74 -22.06 11.85
N ILE A 61 -3.71 -22.28 11.03
CA ILE A 61 -3.68 -23.41 10.09
C ILE A 61 -3.86 -24.75 10.81
N HIS A 62 -3.20 -24.93 11.96
CA HIS A 62 -3.21 -26.21 12.66
C HIS A 62 -4.43 -26.42 13.56
N ARG A 63 -5.02 -25.35 14.09
CA ARG A 63 -6.08 -25.43 15.11
C ARG A 63 -7.47 -25.13 14.60
N VAL A 64 -7.61 -24.39 13.50
CA VAL A 64 -8.91 -24.01 12.96
C VAL A 64 -9.21 -24.85 11.72
N ALA A 65 -10.41 -25.43 11.68
CA ALA A 65 -10.85 -26.20 10.53
C ALA A 65 -10.96 -25.30 9.29
N TYR A 66 -10.50 -25.82 8.17
CA TYR A 66 -10.63 -25.18 6.88
C TYR A 66 -12.12 -25.05 6.49
N THR A 67 -12.49 -23.91 5.92
CA THR A 67 -13.87 -23.61 5.50
C THR A 67 -13.92 -23.38 4.00
N GLU A 68 -14.33 -24.41 3.27
CA GLU A 68 -14.50 -24.35 1.82
C GLU A 68 -15.62 -23.38 1.44
N ILE A 69 -15.32 -22.43 0.56
CA ILE A 69 -16.32 -21.54 -0.05
C ILE A 69 -16.11 -21.51 -1.55
N ASP A 70 -15.00 -20.93 -2.01
CA ASP A 70 -14.76 -20.68 -3.43
C ASP A 70 -13.57 -21.45 -4.00
N TRP A 71 -12.72 -22.10 -3.19
CA TRP A 71 -11.50 -22.74 -3.66
C TRP A 71 -11.78 -23.84 -4.69
N LYS A 72 -12.71 -24.75 -4.42
CA LYS A 72 -13.14 -25.79 -5.37
C LYS A 72 -13.70 -25.19 -6.66
N ALA A 73 -14.51 -24.14 -6.54
CA ALA A 73 -15.05 -23.45 -7.70
C ALA A 73 -13.93 -22.80 -8.54
N TYR A 74 -12.91 -22.22 -7.91
CA TYR A 74 -11.73 -21.69 -8.60
C TYR A 74 -10.96 -22.79 -9.32
N MET A 75 -10.73 -23.93 -8.68
CA MET A 75 -10.01 -25.05 -9.29
C MET A 75 -10.78 -25.60 -10.50
N ALA A 76 -12.10 -25.78 -10.39
CA ALA A 76 -12.94 -26.23 -11.49
C ALA A 76 -12.98 -25.24 -12.68
N GLN A 77 -13.08 -23.93 -12.39
CA GLN A 77 -13.06 -22.88 -13.43
C GLN A 77 -11.73 -22.88 -14.19
N VAL A 78 -10.61 -23.06 -13.47
CA VAL A 78 -9.27 -23.13 -14.07
C VAL A 78 -9.07 -24.44 -14.84
N GLU A 79 -9.55 -25.57 -14.32
CA GLU A 79 -9.50 -26.86 -14.99
C GLU A 79 -10.22 -26.82 -16.34
N GLY A 80 -11.36 -26.12 -16.44
CA GLY A 80 -12.03 -25.88 -17.73
C GLY A 80 -11.13 -25.21 -18.77
N VAL A 81 -10.31 -24.24 -18.36
CA VAL A 81 -9.34 -23.58 -19.24
C VAL A 81 -8.19 -24.51 -19.61
N ILE A 82 -7.68 -25.29 -18.64
CA ILE A 82 -6.64 -26.31 -18.88
C ILE A 82 -7.11 -27.35 -19.90
N ASN A 83 -8.40 -27.71 -19.86
CA ASN A 83 -9.03 -28.64 -20.80
C ASN A 83 -9.33 -28.02 -22.18
N GLY A 84 -8.98 -26.74 -22.41
CA GLY A 84 -9.09 -26.07 -23.70
C GLY A 84 -10.32 -25.19 -23.89
N THR A 85 -11.13 -24.97 -22.85
CA THR A 85 -12.29 -24.06 -22.93
C THR A 85 -11.84 -22.61 -22.69
N TYR A 86 -11.78 -21.82 -23.76
CA TYR A 86 -11.45 -20.38 -23.70
C TYR A 86 -12.69 -19.46 -23.75
N ASP A 87 -13.89 -20.02 -23.93
CA ASP A 87 -15.13 -19.25 -23.88
C ASP A 87 -15.59 -19.05 -22.42
N TYR A 88 -15.47 -17.82 -21.93
CA TYR A 88 -15.89 -17.41 -20.58
C TYR A 88 -17.36 -17.68 -20.26
N THR A 89 -18.21 -17.82 -21.27
CA THR A 89 -19.63 -18.13 -21.05
C THR A 89 -19.86 -19.58 -20.60
N GLN A 90 -18.89 -20.46 -20.85
CA GLN A 90 -18.95 -21.89 -20.54
C GLN A 90 -18.16 -22.24 -19.27
N LEU A 91 -17.28 -21.34 -18.81
CA LEU A 91 -16.48 -21.54 -17.60
C LEU A 91 -17.31 -21.26 -16.34
N GLN A 92 -17.59 -22.32 -15.58
CA GLN A 92 -18.35 -22.25 -14.33
C GLN A 92 -17.84 -23.27 -13.31
N GLY A 93 -17.99 -22.95 -12.03
CA GLY A 93 -17.78 -23.86 -10.91
C GLY A 93 -19.03 -23.95 -10.03
N ASP A 94 -18.93 -24.68 -8.92
CA ASP A 94 -20.07 -24.92 -8.02
C ASP A 94 -20.71 -23.62 -7.46
N THR A 95 -19.93 -22.54 -7.34
CA THR A 95 -20.40 -21.24 -6.85
C THR A 95 -20.86 -20.28 -7.96
N GLY A 96 -20.81 -20.72 -9.22
CA GLY A 96 -21.31 -19.99 -10.38
C GLY A 96 -20.26 -19.77 -11.49
N PRO A 97 -20.60 -18.92 -12.49
CA PRO A 97 -19.75 -18.66 -13.63
C PRO A 97 -18.46 -17.94 -13.23
N LEU A 98 -17.41 -18.10 -14.05
CA LEU A 98 -16.19 -17.32 -13.94
C LEU A 98 -16.48 -15.85 -14.23
N VAL A 99 -16.19 -14.98 -13.25
CA VAL A 99 -16.43 -13.54 -13.31
C VAL A 99 -15.17 -12.71 -13.05
N TYR A 100 -14.01 -13.37 -13.06
CA TYR A 100 -12.73 -12.74 -12.80
C TYR A 100 -11.95 -12.65 -14.10
N PRO A 101 -11.19 -11.56 -14.35
CA PRO A 101 -10.45 -11.43 -15.59
C PRO A 101 -9.29 -12.45 -15.70
N ALA A 102 -8.65 -12.49 -16.86
CA ALA A 102 -7.67 -13.51 -17.21
C ALA A 102 -6.49 -13.68 -16.23
N GLY A 103 -6.08 -12.62 -15.53
CA GLY A 103 -5.00 -12.70 -14.54
C GLY A 103 -5.32 -13.66 -13.38
N PHE A 104 -6.59 -13.75 -12.98
CA PHE A 104 -7.03 -14.75 -12.02
C PHE A 104 -6.76 -16.17 -12.53
N VAL A 105 -7.16 -16.47 -13.77
CA VAL A 105 -7.00 -17.79 -14.38
C VAL A 105 -5.54 -18.23 -14.35
N TYR A 106 -4.61 -17.37 -14.78
CA TYR A 106 -3.19 -17.73 -14.83
C TYR A 106 -2.57 -17.96 -13.45
N ILE A 107 -2.90 -17.11 -12.48
CA ILE A 107 -2.37 -17.29 -11.12
C ILE A 107 -2.92 -18.56 -10.49
N PHE A 108 -4.23 -18.79 -10.61
CA PHE A 108 -4.87 -19.98 -10.05
C PHE A 108 -4.55 -21.25 -10.81
N MET A 109 -4.16 -21.18 -12.09
CA MET A 109 -3.54 -22.28 -12.84
C MET A 109 -2.18 -22.67 -12.25
N GLY A 110 -1.35 -21.69 -11.89
CA GLY A 110 -0.13 -21.94 -11.13
C GLY A 110 -0.39 -22.63 -9.78
N LEU A 111 -1.41 -22.17 -9.05
CA LEU A 111 -1.82 -22.78 -7.78
C LEU A 111 -2.39 -24.19 -7.97
N TYR A 112 -3.17 -24.42 -9.02
CA TYR A 112 -3.73 -25.73 -9.38
C TYR A 112 -2.61 -26.76 -9.54
N TYR A 113 -1.57 -26.46 -10.32
CA TYR A 113 -0.44 -27.37 -10.47
C TYR A 113 0.40 -27.51 -9.19
N ALA A 114 0.61 -26.43 -8.45
CA ALA A 114 1.40 -26.45 -7.21
C ALA A 114 0.75 -27.26 -6.08
N THR A 115 -0.58 -27.42 -6.09
CA THR A 115 -1.36 -28.07 -5.03
C THR A 115 -1.87 -29.46 -5.44
N GLY A 116 -1.28 -30.06 -6.49
CA GLY A 116 -1.73 -31.36 -6.98
C GLY A 116 -3.17 -31.32 -7.48
N GLN A 117 -3.45 -30.42 -8.42
CA GLN A 117 -4.78 -30.19 -9.01
C GLN A 117 -5.80 -29.63 -8.00
N GLY A 118 -5.35 -28.84 -7.02
CA GLY A 118 -6.24 -28.24 -6.01
C GLY A 118 -6.61 -29.16 -4.85
N THR A 119 -6.06 -30.37 -4.77
CA THR A 119 -6.40 -31.37 -3.74
C THR A 119 -5.62 -31.15 -2.43
N ASP A 120 -4.39 -30.66 -2.51
CA ASP A 120 -3.56 -30.35 -1.34
C ASP A 120 -3.91 -28.97 -0.76
N ILE A 121 -4.94 -28.95 0.08
CA ILE A 121 -5.38 -27.76 0.80
C ILE A 121 -4.31 -27.27 1.78
N ARG A 122 -3.49 -28.14 2.35
CA ARG A 122 -2.44 -27.72 3.31
C ARG A 122 -1.36 -26.90 2.60
N MET A 123 -0.93 -27.36 1.44
CA MET A 123 -0.02 -26.59 0.59
C MET A 123 -0.63 -25.23 0.22
N ALA A 124 -1.90 -25.21 -0.19
CA ALA A 124 -2.60 -23.96 -0.50
C ALA A 124 -2.63 -23.00 0.69
N GLN A 125 -2.95 -23.49 1.91
CA GLN A 125 -2.94 -22.69 3.13
C GLN A 125 -1.57 -22.08 3.44
N HIS A 126 -0.49 -22.83 3.22
CA HIS A 126 0.86 -22.31 3.41
C HIS A 126 1.22 -21.24 2.37
N ILE A 127 0.86 -21.43 1.10
CA ILE A 127 1.06 -20.41 0.05
C ILE A 127 0.30 -19.13 0.42
N PHE A 128 -0.96 -19.24 0.84
CA PHE A 128 -1.76 -18.10 1.25
C PHE A 128 -1.28 -17.45 2.56
N ALA A 129 -0.68 -18.21 3.47
CA ALA A 129 -0.02 -17.65 4.64
C ALA A 129 1.20 -16.80 4.25
N VAL A 130 2.02 -17.26 3.31
CA VAL A 130 3.13 -16.45 2.77
C VAL A 130 2.59 -15.19 2.09
N LEU A 131 1.52 -15.32 1.29
CA LEU A 131 0.86 -14.17 0.66
C LEU A 131 0.31 -13.18 1.68
N TYR A 132 -0.27 -13.66 2.78
CA TYR A 132 -0.73 -12.83 3.90
C TYR A 132 0.42 -12.03 4.51
N LEU A 133 1.50 -12.69 4.87
CA LEU A 133 2.68 -12.05 5.47
C LEU A 133 3.34 -11.04 4.51
N ALA A 134 3.41 -11.38 3.21
CA ALA A 134 3.89 -10.46 2.19
C ALA A 134 2.99 -9.22 2.07
N THR A 135 1.67 -9.42 2.09
CA THR A 135 0.70 -8.32 2.07
C THR A 135 0.87 -7.41 3.28
N LEU A 136 0.99 -7.99 4.47
CA LEU A 136 1.21 -7.26 5.71
C LEU A 136 2.50 -6.42 5.64
N LEU A 137 3.59 -7.01 5.14
CA LEU A 137 4.85 -6.31 4.95
C LEU A 137 4.71 -5.13 3.97
N LEU A 138 4.04 -5.33 2.83
CA LEU A 138 3.79 -4.26 1.86
C LEU A 138 3.00 -3.10 2.47
N VAL A 139 2.01 -3.40 3.33
CA VAL A 139 1.24 -2.38 4.05
C VAL A 139 2.13 -1.63 5.05
N PHE A 140 2.97 -2.32 5.82
CA PHE A 140 3.91 -1.68 6.73
C PHE A 140 4.94 -0.80 6.01
N LEU A 141 5.41 -1.22 4.83
CA LEU A 141 6.32 -0.42 4.01
C LEU A 141 5.68 0.89 3.54
N ILE A 142 4.39 0.88 3.17
CA ILE A 142 3.65 2.10 2.80
C ILE A 142 3.59 3.08 3.98
N TYR A 143 3.24 2.58 5.17
CA TYR A 143 3.19 3.44 6.35
C TYR A 143 4.57 3.94 6.77
N HIS A 144 5.60 3.11 6.64
CA HIS A 144 6.98 3.52 6.90
C HIS A 144 7.43 4.62 5.93
N GLN A 145 7.17 4.49 4.63
CA GLN A 145 7.55 5.50 3.63
C GLN A 145 6.78 6.81 3.81
N THR A 146 5.51 6.74 4.24
CA THR A 146 4.69 7.94 4.41
C THR A 146 5.00 8.70 5.70
N CYS A 147 5.55 8.06 6.75
CA CYS A 147 5.90 8.66 8.04
C CYS A 147 4.76 9.44 8.72
N LYS A 148 3.50 9.23 8.33
CA LYS A 148 2.33 9.99 8.83
C LYS A 148 1.59 9.30 9.96
N VAL A 149 1.77 7.98 10.12
CA VAL A 149 0.99 7.16 11.05
C VAL A 149 1.90 6.67 12.17
N PRO A 150 1.52 6.90 13.44
CA PRO A 150 2.32 6.45 14.57
C PRO A 150 2.31 4.92 14.71
N PRO A 151 3.42 4.29 15.16
CA PRO A 151 3.57 2.83 15.23
C PRO A 151 2.49 2.09 16.03
N PHE A 152 1.87 2.71 17.04
CA PHE A 152 0.82 2.04 17.83
C PHE A 152 -0.39 1.61 16.97
N VAL A 153 -0.64 2.27 15.84
CA VAL A 153 -1.75 1.91 14.94
C VAL A 153 -1.54 0.53 14.33
N PHE A 154 -0.27 0.11 14.14
CA PHE A 154 0.05 -1.19 13.54
C PHE A 154 -0.40 -2.33 14.46
N PHE A 155 -0.34 -2.13 15.77
CA PHE A 155 -0.84 -3.09 16.75
C PHE A 155 -2.35 -3.33 16.54
N PHE A 156 -3.15 -2.26 16.42
CA PHE A 156 -4.58 -2.41 16.15
C PHE A 156 -4.85 -3.04 14.79
N MET A 157 -4.05 -2.72 13.77
CA MET A 157 -4.19 -3.34 12.46
C MET A 157 -3.97 -4.86 12.52
N CYS A 158 -2.94 -5.33 13.23
CA CYS A 158 -2.70 -6.77 13.43
C CYS A 158 -3.77 -7.42 14.32
N CYS A 159 -4.02 -6.87 15.51
CA CYS A 159 -4.91 -7.49 16.49
C CYS A 159 -6.39 -7.46 16.10
N ALA A 160 -6.86 -6.47 15.32
CA ALA A 160 -8.24 -6.41 14.84
C ALA A 160 -8.47 -7.25 13.56
N SER A 161 -7.43 -7.89 13.01
CA SER A 161 -7.47 -8.58 11.70
C SER A 161 -7.96 -10.03 11.74
N TYR A 162 -8.84 -10.40 12.68
CA TYR A 162 -9.41 -11.75 12.73
C TYR A 162 -10.06 -12.17 11.40
N ARG A 163 -10.80 -11.25 10.77
CA ARG A 163 -11.45 -11.52 9.48
C ARG A 163 -10.45 -11.73 8.34
N VAL A 164 -9.28 -11.08 8.40
CA VAL A 164 -8.25 -11.18 7.36
C VAL A 164 -7.63 -12.58 7.37
N HIS A 165 -7.35 -13.13 8.53
CA HIS A 165 -6.87 -14.51 8.68
C HIS A 165 -7.85 -15.53 8.04
N SER A 166 -9.16 -15.32 8.26
CA SER A 166 -10.19 -16.16 7.63
C SER A 166 -10.20 -16.04 6.11
N ILE A 167 -10.10 -14.82 5.57
CA ILE A 167 -10.11 -14.55 4.12
C ILE A 167 -8.89 -15.18 3.43
N PHE A 168 -7.70 -15.00 3.99
CA PHE A 168 -6.47 -15.51 3.39
C PHE A 168 -6.33 -17.02 3.57
N VAL A 169 -6.43 -17.53 4.79
CA VAL A 169 -5.92 -18.87 5.12
C VAL A 169 -7.03 -19.92 5.27
N LEU A 170 -8.24 -19.51 5.65
CA LEU A 170 -9.34 -20.46 5.86
C LEU A 170 -10.26 -20.61 4.65
N ARG A 171 -10.27 -19.62 3.74
CA ARG A 171 -11.17 -19.59 2.57
C ARG A 171 -10.43 -19.51 1.23
N LEU A 172 -9.15 -19.10 1.24
CA LEU A 172 -8.29 -19.05 0.06
C LEU A 172 -8.87 -18.20 -1.08
N PHE A 173 -9.45 -17.03 -0.74
CA PHE A 173 -10.09 -16.15 -1.73
C PHE A 173 -9.10 -15.54 -2.71
N ASN A 174 -9.59 -15.10 -3.87
CA ASN A 174 -8.75 -14.36 -4.83
C ASN A 174 -8.43 -12.91 -4.43
N ASP A 175 -9.23 -12.29 -3.54
CA ASP A 175 -8.99 -10.93 -3.02
C ASP A 175 -7.59 -10.72 -2.46
N PRO A 176 -7.05 -11.61 -1.59
CA PRO A 176 -5.64 -11.63 -1.18
C PRO A 176 -4.63 -11.32 -2.28
N VAL A 177 -4.72 -12.02 -3.41
CA VAL A 177 -3.78 -11.90 -4.52
C VAL A 177 -3.89 -10.53 -5.17
N ALA A 178 -5.13 -10.09 -5.45
CA ALA A 178 -5.39 -8.78 -6.05
C ALA A 178 -4.91 -7.63 -5.14
N MET A 179 -5.16 -7.71 -3.83
CA MET A 179 -4.76 -6.69 -2.88
C MET A 179 -3.25 -6.66 -2.65
N ALA A 180 -2.57 -7.80 -2.64
CA ALA A 180 -1.11 -7.86 -2.56
C ALA A 180 -0.46 -7.14 -3.76
N LEU A 181 -0.94 -7.41 -4.97
CA LEU A 181 -0.47 -6.74 -6.20
C LEU A 181 -0.76 -5.24 -6.19
N LEU A 182 -1.93 -4.83 -5.66
CA LEU A 182 -2.27 -3.42 -5.50
C LEU A 182 -1.34 -2.71 -4.50
N PHE A 183 -1.07 -3.31 -3.33
CA PHE A 183 -0.14 -2.70 -2.36
C PHE A 183 1.29 -2.68 -2.87
N LEU A 184 1.70 -3.66 -3.67
CA LEU A 184 2.98 -3.64 -4.37
C LEU A 184 3.03 -2.47 -5.37
N SER A 185 1.96 -2.26 -6.14
CA SER A 185 1.83 -1.11 -7.04
C SER A 185 1.99 0.21 -6.28
N ILE A 186 1.30 0.38 -5.15
CA ILE A 186 1.40 1.59 -4.32
C ILE A 186 2.83 1.81 -3.83
N ASN A 187 3.51 0.78 -3.33
CA ASN A 187 4.92 0.89 -2.92
C ASN A 187 5.83 1.34 -4.07
N LEU A 188 5.62 0.82 -5.29
CA LEU A 188 6.38 1.22 -6.47
C LEU A 188 6.10 2.66 -6.89
N LEU A 189 4.84 3.12 -6.76
CA LEU A 189 4.44 4.50 -7.03
C LEU A 189 5.08 5.46 -6.03
N LEU A 190 5.10 5.11 -4.73
CA LEU A 190 5.78 5.88 -3.69
C LEU A 190 7.30 5.96 -3.95
N ALA A 191 7.91 4.87 -4.42
CA ALA A 191 9.32 4.82 -4.83
C ALA A 191 9.62 5.48 -6.19
N GLN A 192 8.69 6.27 -6.75
CA GLN A 192 8.82 6.96 -8.05
C GLN A 192 9.04 6.03 -9.26
N ARG A 193 8.74 4.73 -9.14
CA ARG A 193 8.82 3.75 -10.24
C ARG A 193 7.48 3.58 -10.93
N TRP A 194 6.98 4.66 -11.53
CA TRP A 194 5.63 4.78 -12.07
C TRP A 194 5.25 3.74 -13.13
N GLY A 195 6.18 3.34 -14.01
CA GLY A 195 5.91 2.32 -15.03
C GLY A 195 5.62 0.94 -14.43
N TRP A 196 6.46 0.50 -13.50
CA TRP A 196 6.27 -0.75 -12.76
C TRP A 196 5.03 -0.68 -11.86
N GLY A 197 4.78 0.47 -11.22
CA GLY A 197 3.55 0.70 -10.46
C GLY A 197 2.29 0.50 -11.31
N CYS A 198 2.24 1.07 -12.53
CA CYS A 198 1.13 0.89 -13.47
C CYS A 198 1.01 -0.57 -13.96
N CYS A 199 2.13 -1.24 -14.21
CA CYS A 199 2.16 -2.65 -14.56
C CYS A 199 1.53 -3.53 -13.46
N CYS A 200 1.99 -3.39 -12.21
CA CYS A 200 1.44 -4.10 -11.06
C CYS A 200 -0.03 -3.73 -10.78
N PHE A 201 -0.42 -2.47 -11.01
CA PHE A 201 -1.81 -2.04 -10.90
C PHE A 201 -2.70 -2.78 -11.91
N SER A 202 -2.27 -2.87 -13.16
CA SER A 202 -3.00 -3.60 -14.19
C SER A 202 -3.05 -5.10 -13.90
N LEU A 203 -1.97 -5.69 -13.38
CA LEU A 203 -1.99 -7.08 -12.90
C LEU A 203 -3.01 -7.29 -11.75
N ALA A 204 -3.14 -6.34 -10.83
CA ALA A 204 -4.14 -6.42 -9.77
C ALA A 204 -5.58 -6.38 -10.34
N VAL A 205 -5.82 -5.50 -11.32
CA VAL A 205 -7.10 -5.41 -12.04
C VAL A 205 -7.41 -6.70 -12.79
N SER A 206 -6.42 -7.35 -13.40
CA SER A 206 -6.64 -8.60 -14.14
C SER A 206 -6.94 -9.79 -13.23
N VAL A 207 -6.69 -9.70 -11.92
CA VAL A 207 -7.14 -10.71 -10.94
C VAL A 207 -8.55 -10.41 -10.44
N LYS A 208 -8.84 -9.15 -10.12
CA LYS A 208 -10.16 -8.76 -9.61
C LYS A 208 -10.54 -7.35 -10.05
N MET A 209 -11.70 -7.24 -10.71
CA MET A 209 -12.18 -5.97 -11.25
C MET A 209 -12.38 -4.87 -10.20
N ASN A 210 -12.62 -5.22 -8.92
CA ASN A 210 -12.83 -4.26 -7.83
C ASN A 210 -11.66 -3.26 -7.69
N VAL A 211 -10.46 -3.65 -8.13
CA VAL A 211 -9.28 -2.77 -8.10
C VAL A 211 -9.45 -1.56 -9.05
N LEU A 212 -10.35 -1.61 -10.04
CA LEU A 212 -10.70 -0.47 -10.89
C LEU A 212 -11.23 0.73 -10.10
N LEU A 213 -11.77 0.53 -8.89
CA LEU A 213 -12.20 1.63 -8.02
C LEU A 213 -11.03 2.56 -7.63
N PHE A 214 -9.79 2.09 -7.69
CA PHE A 214 -8.60 2.90 -7.44
C PHE A 214 -8.09 3.63 -8.71
N ALA A 215 -8.59 3.28 -9.90
CA ALA A 215 -8.12 3.82 -11.18
C ALA A 215 -8.31 5.34 -11.32
N PRO A 216 -9.44 5.96 -10.89
CA PRO A 216 -9.58 7.42 -10.94
C PRO A 216 -8.51 8.14 -10.11
N GLY A 217 -8.16 7.60 -8.94
CA GLY A 217 -7.09 8.13 -8.10
C GLY A 217 -5.72 8.03 -8.76
N LEU A 218 -5.41 6.88 -9.37
CA LEU A 218 -4.15 6.70 -10.12
C LEU A 218 -4.07 7.63 -11.34
N LEU A 219 -5.15 7.75 -12.11
CA LEU A 219 -5.22 8.64 -13.26
C LEU A 219 -4.98 10.09 -12.85
N PHE A 220 -5.61 10.54 -11.76
CA PHE A 220 -5.40 11.86 -11.21
C PHE A 220 -3.92 12.09 -10.84
N LEU A 221 -3.27 11.14 -10.18
CA LEU A 221 -1.84 11.24 -9.84
C LEU A 221 -0.95 11.29 -11.08
N LEU A 222 -1.23 10.49 -12.11
CA LEU A 222 -0.47 10.49 -13.36
C LEU A 222 -0.60 11.81 -14.11
N LEU A 223 -1.81 12.37 -14.18
CA LEU A 223 -2.05 13.66 -14.82
C LEU A 223 -1.38 14.81 -14.07
N MET A 224 -1.40 14.79 -12.73
CA MET A 224 -0.73 15.82 -11.92
C MET A 224 0.78 15.76 -12.04
N GLN A 225 1.37 14.55 -12.06
CA GLN A 225 2.82 14.38 -12.08
C GLN A 225 3.43 14.57 -13.48
N PHE A 226 2.77 14.09 -14.54
CA PHE A 226 3.35 14.03 -15.89
C PHE A 226 2.56 14.80 -16.95
N GLY A 227 1.41 15.38 -16.59
CA GLY A 227 0.48 15.95 -17.55
C GLY A 227 -0.14 14.89 -18.47
N PHE A 228 -0.92 15.36 -19.45
CA PHE A 228 -1.64 14.48 -20.37
C PHE A 228 -0.69 13.61 -21.23
N ARG A 229 0.32 14.22 -21.84
CA ARG A 229 1.25 13.54 -22.76
C ARG A 229 2.09 12.46 -22.06
N GLY A 230 2.53 12.72 -20.82
CA GLY A 230 3.32 11.75 -20.07
C GLY A 230 2.48 10.65 -19.40
N ALA A 231 1.18 10.89 -19.17
CA ALA A 231 0.26 9.87 -18.66
C ALA A 231 -0.09 8.81 -19.72
N LEU A 232 -0.22 9.18 -21.00
CA LEU A 232 -0.56 8.27 -22.09
C LEU A 232 0.30 6.99 -22.16
N PRO A 233 1.65 7.03 -22.16
CA PRO A 233 2.45 5.80 -22.20
C PRO A 233 2.25 4.93 -20.96
N LYS A 234 1.95 5.51 -19.78
CA LYS A 234 1.68 4.75 -18.55
C LYS A 234 0.32 4.05 -18.59
N LEU A 235 -0.70 4.72 -19.12
CA LEU A 235 -1.99 4.10 -19.40
C LEU A 235 -1.88 3.02 -20.50
N GLY A 236 -1.02 3.26 -21.50
CA GLY A 236 -0.68 2.27 -22.52
C GLY A 236 -0.14 0.97 -21.93
N ILE A 237 0.77 1.04 -20.94
CA ILE A 237 1.26 -0.15 -20.22
C ILE A 237 0.10 -0.91 -19.58
N CYS A 238 -0.83 -0.22 -18.92
CA CYS A 238 -1.99 -0.87 -18.31
C CYS A 238 -2.87 -1.58 -19.35
N ALA A 239 -3.18 -0.89 -20.45
CA ALA A 239 -4.05 -1.41 -21.50
C ALA A 239 -3.43 -2.60 -22.24
N VAL A 240 -2.16 -2.50 -22.65
CA VAL A 240 -1.43 -3.59 -23.32
C VAL A 240 -1.42 -4.83 -22.45
N LEU A 241 -1.16 -4.69 -21.14
CA LEU A 241 -1.15 -5.83 -20.23
C LEU A 241 -2.52 -6.53 -20.16
N GLN A 242 -3.63 -5.78 -20.11
CA GLN A 242 -4.98 -6.38 -20.13
C GLN A 242 -5.25 -7.13 -21.44
N VAL A 243 -4.86 -6.56 -22.58
CA VAL A 243 -5.05 -7.20 -23.89
C VAL A 243 -4.19 -8.46 -23.99
N VAL A 244 -2.93 -8.42 -23.57
CA VAL A 244 -2.02 -9.58 -23.63
C VAL A 244 -2.53 -10.71 -22.76
N LEU A 245 -2.95 -10.44 -21.52
CA LEU A 245 -3.50 -11.48 -20.65
C LEU A 245 -4.87 -11.98 -21.14
N GLY A 246 -5.71 -11.08 -21.68
CA GLY A 246 -7.02 -11.44 -22.20
C GLY A 246 -7.00 -12.11 -23.57
N LEU A 247 -5.87 -12.07 -24.29
CA LEU A 247 -5.80 -12.40 -25.71
C LEU A 247 -6.43 -13.76 -26.09
N PRO A 248 -6.11 -14.89 -25.44
CA PRO A 248 -6.70 -16.18 -25.86
C PRO A 248 -8.23 -16.20 -25.70
N PHE A 249 -8.75 -15.54 -24.67
CA PHE A 249 -10.19 -15.46 -24.41
C PHE A 249 -10.89 -14.45 -25.32
N LEU A 250 -10.19 -13.37 -25.67
CA LEU A 250 -10.67 -12.36 -26.62
C LEU A 250 -10.76 -12.89 -28.06
N LEU A 251 -9.86 -13.80 -28.44
CA LEU A 251 -9.88 -14.45 -29.75
C LEU A 251 -11.05 -15.43 -29.89
N GLU A 252 -11.39 -16.14 -28.81
CA GLU A 252 -12.49 -17.11 -28.81
C GLU A 252 -13.87 -16.42 -28.73
N ASN A 253 -14.08 -15.58 -27.71
CA ASN A 253 -15.34 -14.87 -27.52
C ASN A 253 -15.12 -13.52 -26.81
N PRO A 254 -14.89 -12.42 -27.56
CA PRO A 254 -14.57 -11.14 -26.96
C PRO A 254 -15.71 -10.54 -26.14
N ILE A 255 -16.97 -10.73 -26.59
CA ILE A 255 -18.16 -10.25 -25.88
C ILE A 255 -18.37 -11.06 -24.60
N GLY A 256 -18.22 -12.39 -24.67
CA GLY A 256 -18.29 -13.28 -23.51
C GLY A 256 -17.24 -12.93 -22.46
N TYR A 257 -15.99 -12.72 -22.87
CA TYR A 257 -14.90 -12.33 -21.97
C TYR A 257 -15.18 -10.99 -21.28
N LEU A 258 -15.51 -9.93 -22.02
CA LEU A 258 -15.73 -8.60 -21.45
C LEU A 258 -16.96 -8.55 -20.54
N SER A 259 -18.07 -9.15 -20.96
CA SER A 259 -19.32 -9.14 -20.19
C SER A 259 -19.21 -9.92 -18.88
N ARG A 260 -18.47 -11.03 -18.86
CA ARG A 260 -18.26 -11.84 -17.64
C ARG A 260 -17.17 -11.29 -16.73
N SER A 261 -16.03 -10.91 -17.29
CA SER A 261 -14.85 -10.45 -16.53
C SER A 261 -15.03 -9.06 -15.92
N PHE A 262 -15.84 -8.21 -16.55
CA PHE A 262 -16.11 -6.83 -16.11
C PHE A 262 -17.62 -6.59 -15.98
N ASP A 263 -18.31 -7.50 -15.29
CA ASP A 263 -19.75 -7.40 -15.05
C ASP A 263 -20.11 -6.31 -14.03
N LEU A 264 -20.33 -5.10 -14.53
CA LEU A 264 -20.83 -3.96 -13.75
C LEU A 264 -22.33 -4.07 -13.43
N GLY A 265 -23.05 -4.99 -14.06
CA GLY A 265 -24.48 -5.21 -13.86
C GLY A 265 -24.80 -6.16 -12.71
N ARG A 266 -23.81 -6.93 -12.23
CA ARG A 266 -23.98 -7.89 -11.14
C ARG A 266 -24.43 -7.21 -9.85
N GLN A 267 -25.56 -7.67 -9.33
CA GLN A 267 -26.10 -7.18 -8.06
C GLN A 267 -25.63 -8.05 -6.89
N PHE A 268 -25.28 -7.40 -5.78
CA PHE A 268 -25.08 -8.11 -4.51
C PHE A 268 -26.41 -8.66 -4.03
N LEU A 269 -26.44 -9.93 -3.64
CA LEU A 269 -27.63 -10.54 -3.06
C LEU A 269 -27.72 -10.14 -1.59
N PHE A 270 -28.93 -9.73 -1.14
CA PHE A 270 -29.16 -9.30 0.23
C PHE A 270 -28.79 -10.38 1.28
N ARG A 271 -28.94 -11.66 0.94
CA ARG A 271 -28.53 -12.77 1.82
C ARG A 271 -27.02 -12.79 2.17
N TRP A 272 -26.18 -12.23 1.31
CA TRP A 272 -24.72 -12.22 1.48
C TRP A 272 -24.19 -10.90 2.06
N THR A 273 -25.05 -9.91 2.29
CA THR A 273 -24.59 -8.62 2.83
C THR A 273 -24.40 -8.70 4.34
N VAL A 274 -23.17 -8.42 4.79
CA VAL A 274 -22.83 -8.33 6.22
C VAL A 274 -22.97 -6.89 6.70
N ASN A 275 -22.38 -5.93 5.97
CA ASN A 275 -22.33 -4.53 6.39
C ASN A 275 -23.67 -3.81 6.22
N TRP A 276 -24.51 -4.22 5.27
CA TRP A 276 -25.80 -3.60 5.00
C TRP A 276 -26.98 -4.39 5.56
N ARG A 277 -26.72 -5.34 6.48
CA ARG A 277 -27.77 -6.20 7.05
C ARG A 277 -28.81 -5.43 7.87
N PHE A 278 -28.47 -4.22 8.31
CA PHE A 278 -29.38 -3.31 8.99
C PHE A 278 -30.42 -2.66 8.07
N LEU A 279 -30.21 -2.66 6.74
CA LEU A 279 -31.19 -2.12 5.80
C LEU A 279 -32.24 -3.17 5.42
N PRO A 280 -33.50 -2.74 5.22
CA PRO A 280 -34.51 -3.56 4.56
C PRO A 280 -34.06 -4.03 3.16
N GLU A 281 -34.40 -5.26 2.81
CA GLU A 281 -34.08 -5.86 1.51
C GLU A 281 -34.62 -5.03 0.33
N ALA A 282 -35.83 -4.48 0.48
CA ALA A 282 -36.45 -3.63 -0.53
C ALA A 282 -35.62 -2.37 -0.85
N LEU A 283 -34.97 -1.77 0.16
CA LEU A 283 -34.10 -0.61 -0.03
C LEU A 283 -32.73 -1.04 -0.58
N PHE A 284 -32.19 -2.16 -0.09
CA PHE A 284 -30.90 -2.68 -0.54
C PHE A 284 -30.92 -3.04 -2.02
N LEU A 285 -32.01 -3.63 -2.53
CA LEU A 285 -32.14 -3.99 -3.95
C LEU A 285 -32.57 -2.81 -4.84
N HIS A 286 -32.90 -1.65 -4.26
CA HIS A 286 -33.44 -0.53 -5.01
C HIS A 286 -32.37 0.15 -5.87
N ARG A 287 -32.60 0.27 -7.18
CA ARG A 287 -31.64 0.88 -8.13
C ARG A 287 -31.25 2.31 -7.76
N ALA A 288 -32.20 3.10 -7.24
CA ALA A 288 -31.92 4.46 -6.80
C ALA A 288 -30.93 4.50 -5.62
N PHE A 289 -30.95 3.50 -4.73
CA PHE A 289 -30.02 3.41 -3.61
C PHE A 289 -28.59 3.14 -4.11
N HIS A 290 -28.42 2.20 -5.05
CA HIS A 290 -27.13 1.95 -5.69
C HIS A 290 -26.58 3.18 -6.43
N LEU A 291 -27.44 3.88 -7.18
CA LEU A 291 -27.05 5.12 -7.88
C LEU A 291 -26.70 6.25 -6.89
N ALA A 292 -27.44 6.38 -5.78
CA ALA A 292 -27.14 7.36 -4.74
C ALA A 292 -25.79 7.08 -4.07
N LEU A 293 -25.47 5.81 -3.78
CA LEU A 293 -24.17 5.41 -3.25
C LEU A 293 -23.03 5.75 -4.21
N LEU A 294 -23.20 5.45 -5.50
CA LEU A 294 -22.22 5.76 -6.52
C LEU A 294 -22.03 7.27 -6.67
N ALA A 295 -23.13 8.03 -6.73
CA ALA A 295 -23.11 9.49 -6.79
C ALA A 295 -22.39 10.08 -5.58
N ALA A 296 -22.73 9.65 -4.36
CA ALA A 296 -22.07 10.09 -3.14
C ALA A 296 -20.55 9.82 -3.15
N HIS A 297 -20.14 8.64 -3.64
CA HIS A 297 -18.73 8.29 -3.78
C HIS A 297 -18.01 9.23 -4.76
N LEU A 298 -18.56 9.42 -5.96
CA LEU A 298 -17.97 10.30 -6.99
C LEU A 298 -17.93 11.77 -6.52
N THR A 299 -19.00 12.25 -5.87
CA THR A 299 -19.04 13.60 -5.30
C THR A 299 -17.98 13.77 -4.22
N LEU A 300 -17.78 12.79 -3.34
CA LEU A 300 -16.74 12.85 -2.31
C LEU A 300 -15.34 12.89 -2.92
N LEU A 301 -15.07 12.07 -3.94
CA LEU A 301 -13.80 12.08 -4.68
C LEU A 301 -13.56 13.43 -5.36
N PHE A 302 -14.59 14.00 -5.99
CA PHE A 302 -14.53 15.32 -6.61
C PHE A 302 -14.23 16.41 -5.57
N LEU A 303 -15.00 16.47 -4.49
CA LEU A 303 -14.77 17.43 -3.40
C LEU A 303 -13.37 17.29 -2.80
N PHE A 304 -12.86 16.07 -2.65
CA PHE A 304 -11.50 15.85 -2.18
C PHE A 304 -10.45 16.40 -3.15
N ALA A 305 -10.59 16.12 -4.45
CA ALA A 305 -9.67 16.61 -5.48
C ALA A 305 -9.63 18.14 -5.56
N PHE A 306 -10.80 18.80 -5.55
CA PHE A 306 -10.88 20.26 -5.69
C PHE A 306 -10.61 21.01 -4.38
N CYS A 307 -11.19 20.57 -3.25
CA CYS A 307 -11.16 21.37 -2.02
C CYS A 307 -9.96 21.07 -1.12
N ARG A 308 -9.45 19.84 -1.11
CA ARG A 308 -8.37 19.43 -0.20
C ARG A 308 -7.05 19.28 -0.92
N TRP A 309 -7.01 18.61 -2.07
CA TRP A 309 -5.75 18.34 -2.76
C TRP A 309 -5.11 19.62 -3.32
N HIS A 310 -5.87 20.46 -4.02
CA HIS A 310 -5.34 21.70 -4.61
C HIS A 310 -4.83 22.72 -3.56
N ARG A 311 -5.32 22.66 -2.32
CA ARG A 311 -4.81 23.50 -1.22
C ARG A 311 -3.43 23.06 -0.73
N LEU A 312 -3.06 21.78 -0.89
CA LEU A 312 -1.71 21.29 -0.61
C LEU A 312 -0.74 21.53 -1.78
N SER A 313 -1.27 21.68 -3.01
CA SER A 313 -0.46 21.94 -4.21
C SER A 313 -0.02 23.40 -4.36
N LEU A 314 -0.54 24.33 -3.56
CA LEU A 314 0.04 25.68 -3.48
C LEU A 314 1.33 25.56 -2.68
N PRO A 315 2.52 25.72 -3.30
CA PRO A 315 3.73 25.81 -2.51
C PRO A 315 3.55 26.98 -1.55
N CYS A 316 3.90 26.78 -0.29
CA CYS A 316 4.32 27.89 0.53
C CYS A 316 5.53 28.49 -0.20
N LEU A 317 5.30 29.45 -1.11
CA LEU A 317 6.29 30.40 -1.55
C LEU A 317 6.76 31.06 -0.26
N LEU A 318 7.85 30.53 0.30
CA LEU A 318 8.62 31.27 1.29
C LEU A 318 8.82 32.68 0.70
N PRO A 319 8.53 33.75 1.45
CA PRO A 319 9.10 35.03 1.08
C PRO A 319 10.62 34.84 1.18
N THR A 320 11.27 34.81 0.02
CA THR A 320 12.72 34.93 -0.11
C THR A 320 13.11 36.27 0.50
N SER A 321 13.45 36.26 1.79
CA SER A 321 14.23 37.31 2.42
C SER A 321 15.26 36.65 3.32
N LEU A 322 16.48 37.17 3.23
CA LEU A 322 17.66 36.90 4.06
C LEU A 322 18.55 35.72 3.67
N ALA A 323 19.42 35.95 2.68
CA ALA A 323 20.78 35.40 2.68
C ALA A 323 21.74 36.24 1.82
N SER A 324 22.18 37.40 2.33
CA SER A 324 23.50 37.95 1.96
C SER A 324 23.98 38.98 3.00
N ALA A 325 24.56 38.51 4.11
CA ALA A 325 25.52 39.29 4.90
C ALA A 325 26.14 38.45 6.02
N SER A 326 27.32 37.88 5.76
CA SER A 326 28.43 37.62 6.70
C SER A 326 29.32 36.53 6.08
N ALA A 327 30.64 36.55 6.03
CA ALA A 327 31.68 37.48 6.45
C ALA A 327 33.01 36.90 5.92
N ALA A 328 34.02 37.74 5.68
CA ALA A 328 35.42 37.33 5.85
C ALA A 328 36.31 38.57 6.02
N PRO A 329 36.98 38.74 7.16
CA PRO A 329 38.11 39.65 7.30
C PRO A 329 39.42 38.89 7.02
N SER A 330 40.29 39.46 6.19
CA SER A 330 41.68 39.02 6.05
C SER A 330 42.62 40.22 6.17
N THR A 331 43.17 40.40 7.38
CA THR A 331 44.50 40.98 7.64
C THR A 331 45.56 40.08 6.96
N THR A 332 46.66 40.52 6.34
CA THR A 332 47.55 41.68 6.57
C THR A 332 48.60 41.74 5.44
N SER A 333 49.17 42.94 5.21
CA SER A 333 50.49 43.28 4.59
C SER A 333 50.73 42.88 3.11
N SER A 334 51.32 43.67 2.21
CA SER A 334 52.19 44.85 2.30
C SER A 334 52.42 45.49 0.90
N THR A 335 52.59 46.82 0.89
CA THR A 335 53.41 47.67 -0.02
C THR A 335 53.13 47.82 -1.53
N SER A 336 53.06 49.11 -1.91
CA SER A 336 53.56 49.79 -3.11
C SER A 336 52.59 50.07 -4.28
N GLY A 337 52.55 51.36 -4.71
CA GLY A 337 52.24 51.74 -6.10
C GLY A 337 51.06 52.69 -6.39
N ILE A 338 51.26 54.00 -6.15
CA ILE A 338 51.07 55.14 -7.10
C ILE A 338 49.76 55.26 -7.94
N SER A 339 49.11 56.45 -7.79
CA SER A 339 48.33 57.24 -8.81
C SER A 339 46.95 56.68 -9.23
N THR A 340 45.85 57.42 -9.46
CA THR A 340 45.45 58.85 -9.48
C THR A 340 43.89 58.89 -9.62
N HIS A 341 43.30 60.05 -9.30
CA HIS A 341 41.97 60.57 -9.73
C HIS A 341 40.65 60.17 -9.02
N CYS A 342 40.18 61.16 -8.24
CA CYS A 342 38.80 61.57 -7.89
C CYS A 342 37.87 61.84 -9.12
N PRO A 343 36.59 62.30 -8.99
CA PRO A 343 35.63 62.27 -7.85
C PRO A 343 34.12 62.03 -8.23
N THR A 344 33.23 62.20 -7.22
CA THR A 344 31.79 62.65 -7.26
C THR A 344 30.69 61.58 -7.34
N SER A 345 29.48 61.70 -6.76
CA SER A 345 28.77 62.76 -6.00
C SER A 345 27.45 62.19 -5.40
N CYS A 346 27.06 62.71 -4.23
CA CYS A 346 25.69 62.94 -3.71
C CYS A 346 24.72 61.77 -3.35
N GLY A 347 24.20 61.83 -2.11
CA GLY A 347 22.94 61.21 -1.65
C GLY A 347 21.69 61.97 -2.17
N PRO A 348 20.50 61.99 -1.49
CA PRO A 348 20.24 61.72 -0.07
C PRO A 348 18.93 60.95 0.29
N ARG A 349 18.84 60.57 1.59
CA ARG A 349 17.71 60.59 2.59
C ARG A 349 16.23 60.41 2.16
N LEU A 350 15.49 59.60 2.94
CA LEU A 350 14.31 59.91 3.80
C LEU A 350 13.56 58.59 4.13
N HIS A 351 13.49 58.08 5.38
CA HIS A 351 12.67 58.43 6.57
C HIS A 351 11.30 57.71 6.66
N ALA A 352 11.13 57.00 7.81
CA ALA A 352 9.90 56.67 8.56
C ALA A 352 8.78 55.86 7.87
N GLY A 353 8.08 54.91 8.50
CA GLY A 353 8.04 54.44 9.88
C GLY A 353 6.79 53.58 10.12
N LEU A 354 6.82 52.83 11.23
CA LEU A 354 5.72 52.23 12.01
C LEU A 354 4.95 50.98 11.52
N HIS A 355 5.23 49.87 12.23
CA HIS A 355 4.32 49.06 13.06
C HIS A 355 2.91 48.71 12.53
N ILE A 356 2.59 47.41 12.51
CA ILE A 356 1.56 46.78 13.36
C ILE A 356 1.73 45.25 13.35
N CYS A 357 1.55 44.67 14.53
CA CYS A 357 1.64 43.26 14.90
C CYS A 357 0.26 42.58 14.74
N SER A 358 0.21 41.32 14.28
CA SER A 358 -0.86 40.30 14.44
C SER A 358 -0.39 39.06 13.66
N GLY A 359 -0.02 37.92 14.24
CA GLY A 359 -0.86 37.05 15.06
C GLY A 359 -0.99 35.70 14.33
N CYS A 360 0.05 34.86 14.40
CA CYS A 360 0.04 33.50 13.83
C CYS A 360 -0.52 32.51 14.85
N TRP A 361 -1.62 31.85 14.48
CA TRP A 361 -2.01 30.55 15.01
C TRP A 361 -1.83 29.52 13.89
N CYS A 362 -0.98 28.51 14.13
CA CYS A 362 -1.02 27.17 13.56
C CYS A 362 -0.25 26.25 14.50
#